data_AF-A0A2S4W6J6-F1
#
_entry.id   AF-A0A2S4W6J6-F1
#
_cell.length_a   1.000
_cell.length_b   1.000
_cell.length_c   1.000
_cell.angle_alpha   90.00
_cell.angle_beta   90.00
_cell.angle_gamma   90.00
#
_symmetry.space_group_name_H-M   'P 1'
#
loop_
_entity.id
_entity.type
_entity.pdbx_description
1 polymer ?
#
loop_
_entity_poly.entity_id
_entity_poly.type
_entity_poly.pdbx_seq_one_letter_code
_entity_poly.pdbx_strand_id
1 'polypeptide(L)'
;MDGFEVRLQLVSILKKLSSSQNSIQSTIRFLLKHKDKYGEDLWDCLVEEAEKVNLNARINILYLIDGLLFTSSTALLTSHQEYQHSRRTNLPSSSTIISTSFNYGDLIRKISSN
;
A
#
# COMPACT_ATOMS: atom_id res chain seq x y z
N MET A 1 -13.98 -13.35 -2.00
CA MET A 1 -12.88 -14.16 -1.46
C MET A 1 -13.09 -14.34 0.03
N ASP A 2 -13.03 -15.59 0.48
CA ASP A 2 -12.94 -15.91 1.91
C ASP A 2 -11.53 -15.59 2.44
N GLY A 3 -11.33 -15.60 3.76
CA GLY A 3 -10.05 -15.23 4.37
C GLY A 3 -8.90 -16.18 4.03
N PHE A 4 -9.20 -17.45 3.82
CA PHE A 4 -8.20 -18.45 3.45
C PHE A 4 -7.67 -18.22 2.04
N GLU A 5 -8.56 -17.98 1.08
CA GLU A 5 -8.21 -17.67 -0.31
C GLU A 5 -7.34 -16.40 -0.38
N VAL A 6 -7.67 -15.36 0.37
CA VAL A 6 -6.88 -14.12 0.43
C VAL A 6 -5.48 -14.38 0.96
N ARG A 7 -5.33 -15.17 2.04
CA ARG A 7 -4.01 -15.56 2.57
C ARG A 7 -3.21 -16.36 1.53
N LEU A 8 -3.82 -17.34 0.87
CA LEU A 8 -3.13 -18.15 -0.14
C LEU A 8 -2.65 -17.31 -1.33
N GLN A 9 -3.44 -16.33 -1.75
CA GLN A 9 -3.04 -15.37 -2.78
C GLN A 9 -1.91 -14.47 -2.30
N LEU A 10 -1.95 -13.97 -1.05
CA LEU A 10 -0.86 -13.17 -0.49
C LEU A 10 0.46 -13.95 -0.51
N VAL A 11 0.47 -15.19 -0.01
CA VAL A 11 1.67 -16.06 -0.03
C VAL A 11 2.21 -16.22 -1.46
N SER A 12 1.32 -16.41 -2.44
CA SER A 12 1.71 -16.53 -3.85
C SER A 12 2.34 -15.25 -4.41
N ILE A 13 1.86 -14.09 -3.98
CA ILE A 13 2.43 -12.79 -4.34
C ILE A 13 3.80 -12.61 -3.67
N LEU A 14 3.91 -12.90 -2.36
CA LEU A 14 5.15 -12.76 -1.59
C LEU A 14 6.28 -13.64 -2.12
N LYS A 15 5.97 -14.86 -2.60
CA LYS A 15 6.95 -15.74 -3.26
C LYS A 15 7.60 -15.13 -4.52
N LYS A 16 6.90 -14.19 -5.17
CA LYS A 16 7.37 -13.49 -6.38
C LYS A 16 7.79 -12.04 -6.09
N LEU A 17 7.78 -11.63 -4.81
CA LEU A 17 8.09 -10.27 -4.41
C LEU A 17 9.57 -9.96 -4.69
N SER A 18 9.77 -8.87 -5.42
CA SER A 18 11.09 -8.31 -5.71
C SER A 18 11.19 -6.90 -5.13
N SER A 19 12.42 -6.37 -5.07
CA SER A 19 12.66 -4.97 -4.70
C SER A 19 12.20 -3.95 -5.74
N SER A 20 11.65 -4.40 -6.89
CA SER A 20 11.16 -3.49 -7.91
C SER A 20 9.91 -2.74 -7.44
N GLN A 21 9.83 -1.45 -7.78
CA GLN A 21 8.71 -0.60 -7.39
C GLN A 21 7.37 -1.15 -7.86
N ASN A 22 7.30 -1.73 -9.06
CA ASN A 22 6.07 -2.30 -9.59
C ASN A 22 5.58 -3.51 -8.78
N SER A 23 6.50 -4.36 -8.34
CA SER A 23 6.20 -5.55 -7.53
C SER A 23 5.68 -5.15 -6.14
N ILE A 24 6.35 -4.20 -5.51
CA ILE A 24 5.94 -3.62 -4.22
C ILE A 24 4.54 -3.00 -4.33
N GLN A 25 4.30 -2.17 -5.33
CA GLN A 25 3.06 -1.40 -5.46
C GLN A 25 1.84 -2.25 -5.82
N SER A 26 2.04 -3.29 -6.63
CA SER A 26 1.00 -4.28 -6.90
C SER A 26 0.59 -5.02 -5.63
N THR A 27 1.56 -5.34 -4.76
CA THR A 27 1.33 -6.01 -3.48
C THR A 27 0.65 -5.07 -2.47
N ILE A 28 1.08 -3.80 -2.39
CA ILE A 28 0.40 -2.76 -1.57
C ILE A 28 -1.07 -2.66 -1.96
N ARG A 29 -1.38 -2.60 -3.25
CA ARG A 29 -2.76 -2.50 -3.73
C ARG A 29 -3.59 -3.72 -3.32
N PHE A 30 -3.01 -4.92 -3.38
CA PHE A 30 -3.66 -6.14 -2.92
C PHE A 30 -3.98 -6.07 -1.42
N LEU A 31 -3.02 -5.63 -0.59
CA LEU A 31 -3.19 -5.52 0.86
C LEU A 31 -4.24 -4.48 1.23
N LEU A 32 -4.17 -3.27 0.65
CA LEU A 32 -5.13 -2.20 0.92
C LEU A 32 -6.56 -2.57 0.49
N LYS A 33 -6.72 -3.37 -0.57
CA LYS A 33 -8.03 -3.85 -1.02
C LYS A 33 -8.72 -4.77 0.00
N HIS A 34 -7.95 -5.50 0.80
CA HIS A 34 -8.46 -6.52 1.72
C HIS A 34 -8.30 -6.16 3.21
N LYS A 35 -7.67 -5.01 3.52
CA LYS A 35 -7.35 -4.59 4.88
C LYS A 35 -8.56 -4.47 5.81
N ASP A 36 -9.71 -4.04 5.30
CA ASP A 36 -10.87 -3.73 6.14
C ASP A 36 -11.49 -4.99 6.77
N LYS A 37 -11.34 -6.13 6.09
CA LYS A 37 -11.92 -7.41 6.53
C LYS A 37 -10.88 -8.38 7.10
N TYR A 38 -9.64 -8.31 6.63
CA TYR A 38 -8.60 -9.29 6.92
C TYR A 38 -7.28 -8.65 7.35
N GLY A 39 -7.27 -7.39 7.80
CA GLY A 39 -6.03 -6.64 8.08
C GLY A 39 -5.06 -7.36 9.02
N GLU A 40 -5.53 -7.80 10.19
CA GLU A 40 -4.74 -8.54 11.17
C GLU A 40 -4.21 -9.86 10.58
N ASP A 41 -5.09 -10.63 9.91
CA ASP A 41 -4.71 -11.89 9.26
C ASP A 41 -3.64 -11.73 8.18
N LEU A 42 -3.73 -10.66 7.40
CA LEU A 42 -2.75 -10.35 6.35
C LEU A 42 -1.41 -9.93 6.95
N TRP A 43 -1.43 -9.22 8.07
CA TRP A 43 -0.22 -8.84 8.81
C TRP A 43 0.47 -10.08 9.40
N ASP A 44 -0.28 -10.95 10.08
CA ASP A 44 0.25 -12.19 10.62
C ASP A 44 0.86 -13.06 9.51
N CYS A 45 0.17 -13.18 8.37
CA CYS A 45 0.67 -13.90 7.20
C CYS A 45 1.98 -13.29 6.67
N LEU A 46 2.09 -11.96 6.62
CA LEU A 46 3.30 -11.28 6.15
C LEU A 46 4.49 -11.54 7.07
N VAL A 47 4.28 -11.47 8.39
CA VAL A 47 5.31 -11.75 9.41
C VAL A 47 5.73 -13.22 9.36
N GLU A 48 4.76 -14.13 9.30
CA GLU A 48 5.00 -15.57 9.20
C GLU A 48 5.83 -15.93 7.95
N GLU A 49 5.53 -15.34 6.79
CA GLU A 49 6.32 -15.58 5.58
C GLU A 49 7.72 -14.96 5.68
N ALA A 50 7.89 -13.83 6.36
CA ALA A 50 9.19 -13.21 6.58
C ALA A 50 10.12 -14.04 7.50
N GLU A 51 9.58 -14.94 8.32
CA GLU A 51 10.37 -15.85 9.16
C GLU A 51 10.87 -17.08 8.40
N LYS A 52 10.15 -17.51 7.35
CA LYS A 52 10.45 -18.74 6.59
C LYS A 52 11.43 -18.54 5.44
N VAL A 53 11.57 -17.31 4.94
CA VAL A 53 12.33 -17.02 3.71
C VAL A 53 13.77 -16.58 3.99
N ASN A 54 14.63 -16.64 2.96
CA ASN A 54 16.02 -16.20 3.06
C ASN A 54 16.15 -14.68 3.23
N LEU A 55 17.34 -14.21 3.61
CA LEU A 55 17.60 -12.79 3.90
C LEU A 55 17.21 -11.84 2.75
N ASN A 56 17.45 -12.22 1.49
CA ASN A 56 17.10 -11.39 0.34
C ASN A 56 15.58 -11.18 0.23
N ALA A 57 14.80 -12.24 0.39
CA ALA A 57 13.34 -12.16 0.40
C ALA A 57 12.83 -11.37 1.62
N ARG A 58 13.47 -11.50 2.79
CA ARG A 58 13.14 -10.68 3.99
C ARG A 58 13.34 -9.19 3.71
N ILE A 59 14.43 -8.82 3.05
CA ILE A 59 14.69 -7.42 2.65
C ILE A 59 13.59 -6.93 1.68
N ASN A 60 13.16 -7.74 0.71
CA ASN A 60 12.06 -7.36 -0.18
C ASN A 60 10.74 -7.13 0.59
N ILE A 61 10.45 -7.96 1.59
CA ILE A 61 9.29 -7.79 2.48
C ILE A 61 9.42 -6.51 3.31
N LEU A 62 10.61 -6.16 3.80
CA LEU A 62 10.84 -4.90 4.51
C LEU A 62 10.60 -3.69 3.59
N TYR A 63 11.01 -3.74 2.32
CA TYR A 63 10.67 -2.68 1.35
C TYR A 63 9.17 -2.57 1.09
N LEU A 64 8.44 -3.68 1.09
CA LEU A 64 6.99 -3.67 1.01
C LEU A 64 6.37 -2.99 2.24
N ILE A 65 6.84 -3.29 3.45
CA ILE A 65 6.34 -2.68 4.70
C ILE A 65 6.61 -1.18 4.70
N ASP A 66 7.81 -0.74 4.33
CA ASP A 66 8.14 0.68 4.21
C ASP A 66 7.20 1.39 3.22
N GLY A 67 6.98 0.80 2.05
CA GLY A 67 6.03 1.31 1.06
C GLY A 67 4.59 1.39 1.57
N LEU A 68 4.13 0.42 2.37
CA LEU A 68 2.82 0.46 3.03
C LEU A 68 2.72 1.62 4.01
N LEU A 69 3.70 1.78 4.90
CA LEU A 69 3.72 2.84 5.91
C LEU A 69 3.75 4.24 5.26
N PHE A 70 4.54 4.40 4.22
CA PHE A 70 4.56 5.63 3.43
C PHE A 70 3.19 5.93 2.81
N THR A 71 2.56 4.92 2.19
CA THR A 71 1.21 5.05 1.59
C THR A 71 0.16 5.45 2.62
N SER A 72 0.17 4.82 3.79
CA SER A 72 -0.79 5.13 4.86
C SER A 72 -0.56 6.52 5.45
N SER A 73 0.70 6.90 5.67
CA SER A 73 1.06 8.22 6.21
C SER A 73 0.66 9.35 5.26
N THR A 74 0.94 9.18 3.97
CA THR A 74 0.53 10.16 2.94
C THR A 74 -0.99 10.29 2.84
N ALA A 75 -1.73 9.18 2.89
CA ALA A 75 -3.19 9.22 2.89
C ALA A 75 -3.78 9.95 4.12
N LEU A 76 -3.15 9.81 5.28
CA LEU A 76 -3.55 10.54 6.49
C LEU A 76 -3.31 12.05 6.33
N LEU A 77 -2.14 12.44 5.81
CA LEU A 77 -1.80 13.84 5.59
C LEU A 77 -2.73 14.51 4.58
N THR A 78 -3.06 13.85 3.46
CA THR A 78 -3.97 14.39 2.45
C THR A 78 -5.38 14.54 3.02
N SER A 79 -5.86 13.58 3.81
CA SER A 79 -7.17 13.69 4.47
C SER A 79 -7.24 14.89 5.44
N HIS A 80 -6.15 15.16 6.18
CA HIS A 80 -6.08 16.31 7.06
C HIS A 80 -6.03 17.64 6.27
N GLN A 81 -5.29 17.69 5.16
CA GLN A 81 -5.25 18.86 4.29
C GLN A 81 -6.62 19.15 3.66
N GLU A 82 -7.31 18.12 3.17
CA GLU A 82 -8.64 18.24 2.56
C GLU A 82 -9.68 18.71 3.59
N TYR A 83 -9.64 18.15 4.80
CA TYR A 83 -10.48 18.60 5.91
C TYR A 83 -10.25 20.10 6.25
N GLN A 84 -9.00 20.53 6.32
CA GLN A 84 -8.65 21.94 6.57
C GLN A 84 -9.09 22.84 5.40
N HIS A 85 -9.03 22.35 4.16
CA HIS A 85 -9.47 23.09 2.98
C HIS A 85 -11.00 23.28 2.97
N SER A 86 -11.79 22.22 3.19
CA SER A 86 -13.25 22.33 3.31
C SER A 86 -13.68 23.29 4.43
N ARG A 87 -12.97 23.28 5.56
CA ARG A 87 -13.24 24.19 6.68
C ARG A 87 -13.00 25.66 6.32
N ARG A 88 -12.06 25.96 5.41
CA ARG A 88 -11.76 27.33 4.96
C ARG A 88 -12.71 27.84 3.88
N THR A 89 -13.25 26.96 3.04
CA THR A 89 -14.03 27.34 1.85
C THR A 89 -15.55 27.21 2.01
N ASN A 90 -16.05 26.71 3.15
CA ASN A 90 -17.47 26.40 3.38
C ASN A 90 -18.09 25.52 2.27
N LEU A 91 -17.26 24.77 1.55
CA LEU A 91 -17.71 23.82 0.53
C LEU A 91 -17.85 22.44 1.19
N PRO A 92 -18.96 21.71 0.97
CA PRO A 92 -19.14 20.40 1.55
C PRO A 92 -17.96 19.51 1.17
N SER A 93 -17.36 18.87 2.18
CA SER A 93 -16.32 17.86 1.97
C SER A 93 -16.90 16.77 1.07
N SER A 94 -16.37 16.65 -0.15
CA SER A 94 -16.74 15.58 -1.08
C SER A 94 -16.45 14.25 -0.39
N SER A 95 -17.50 13.70 0.21
CA SER A 95 -17.44 12.42 0.89
C SER A 95 -17.28 11.36 -0.18
N THR A 96 -16.24 10.54 -0.04
CA THR A 96 -15.92 9.42 -0.92
C THR A 96 -15.23 9.84 -2.21
N ILE A 97 -13.89 9.84 -2.21
CA ILE A 97 -13.10 8.84 -2.95
C ILE A 97 -11.86 8.62 -2.10
N ILE A 98 -11.45 7.36 -1.87
CA ILE A 98 -10.05 7.03 -1.56
C ILE A 98 -9.27 7.60 -2.75
N SER A 99 -8.89 8.88 -2.70
CA SER A 99 -8.20 9.50 -3.81
C SER A 99 -6.90 8.75 -3.90
N THR A 100 -6.84 7.86 -4.88
CA THR A 100 -5.65 7.21 -5.41
C THR A 100 -4.76 8.29 -6.02
N SER A 101 -4.41 9.31 -5.24
CA SER A 101 -3.38 10.28 -5.55
C SER A 101 -2.04 9.70 -5.08
N PHE A 102 -1.71 8.53 -5.59
CA PHE A 102 -0.31 8.26 -5.89
C PHE A 102 0.01 9.11 -7.12
N ASN A 103 0.56 10.32 -6.94
CA ASN A 103 0.95 11.15 -8.07
C ASN A 103 2.27 10.64 -8.68
N TYR A 104 2.16 9.56 -9.43
CA TYR A 104 3.20 9.08 -10.34
C TYR A 104 3.53 10.10 -11.46
N GLY A 105 2.68 11.11 -11.67
CA GLY A 105 2.90 12.18 -12.64
C GLY A 105 4.18 12.99 -12.35
N ASP A 106 4.54 13.17 -11.08
CA ASP A 106 5.79 13.85 -10.72
C ASP A 106 7.02 12.95 -10.89
N LEU A 107 6.89 11.64 -10.70
CA LEU A 107 7.98 10.68 -10.91
C LEU A 107 8.23 10.46 -12.41
N ILE A 108 7.18 10.39 -13.23
CA ILE A 108 7.30 10.27 -14.70
C ILE A 108 7.82 11.56 -15.33
N ARG A 109 7.44 12.75 -14.83
CA ARG A 109 8.01 14.02 -15.30
C ARG A 109 9.51 14.10 -15.04
N LYS A 110 10.00 13.50 -13.94
CA LYS A 110 11.43 13.46 -13.58
C LYS A 110 12.24 12.42 -14.36
N ILE A 111 11.60 11.34 -14.81
CA ILE A 111 12.23 10.33 -15.68
C ILE A 111 12.21 10.77 -17.15
N SER A 112 11.20 11.54 -17.58
CA SER A 112 11.09 12.08 -18.94
C SER A 112 11.93 13.36 -19.21
N SER A 113 12.60 13.90 -18.19
CA SER A 113 13.50 15.07 -18.31
C SER A 113 15.00 14.69 -18.27
N ASN A 114 15.35 13.43 -18.53
CA ASN A 114 16.70 12.98 -18.89
C ASN A 114 16.66 12.20 -20.19
#